data_AF-A0A3D9BUI0-F1
#
_entry.id   AF-A0A3D9BUI0-F1
#
_cell.length_a   1.000
_cell.length_b   1.000
_cell.length_c   1.000
_cell.angle_alpha   90.00
_cell.angle_beta   90.00
_cell.angle_gamma   90.00
#
_symmetry.space_group_name_H-M   'P 1'
#
loop_
_entity.id
_entity.type
_entity.pdbx_description
1 polymer ?
#
loop_
_entity_poly.entity_id
_entity_poly.type
_entity_poly.pdbx_seq_one_letter_code
_entity_poly.pdbx_strand_id
1 'polypeptide(L)'
;MKKHLFPIILLLLGNTINAQQDFFALTGKNSPRIEFSDFRAMNADGTSGESIFGVSSEAKVVSQSRKTAITEDKTSYNHAQSMTLAALAFDPLGNNLVYMPMFSSNIYVLNQKTKEITLVENTVARVTSCDINSHITRMATGYDGNIYAINNAGTQFIQISKKNNQYVVNDLGIIKDDVSNGKNSFTAMETGFGGDMIADADNNFYVFSVSGNVFKVSTKELKAKFVGKITGLPEAYSVNGAAVNSKGKVVIASAKGAALYELNLNDLEAKQLPGEQNLHIYDLASKYFANDRIAAVNTLANIDIYPTKVDEQTITVNVNDKAVKGNIKVNIFDVSGKSVLSTNLSVKEGNINQQIQLRNLVTGTYVVSITEESGKTLLSKKILVTK
;
A
#
# COMPACT_ATOMS: atom_id res chain seq x y z
N MET A 1 -19.21 -4.15 67.32
CA MET A 1 -19.80 -3.80 66.01
C MET A 1 -19.07 -2.60 65.41
N LYS A 2 -18.07 -2.79 64.56
CA LYS A 2 -17.63 -1.78 63.58
C LYS A 2 -17.20 -2.52 62.32
N LYS A 3 -18.05 -2.46 61.29
CA LYS A 3 -17.84 -3.02 59.96
C LYS A 3 -16.91 -2.07 59.21
N HIS A 4 -15.76 -2.56 58.75
CA HIS A 4 -14.95 -1.87 57.76
C HIS A 4 -15.51 -2.21 56.38
N LEU A 5 -16.15 -1.23 55.72
CA LEU A 5 -16.43 -1.29 54.29
C LEU A 5 -15.16 -0.86 53.55
N PHE A 6 -14.56 -1.80 52.81
CA PHE A 6 -13.61 -1.49 51.74
C PHE A 6 -14.41 -1.23 50.46
N PRO A 7 -14.25 -0.09 49.77
CA PRO A 7 -14.76 0.04 48.41
C PRO A 7 -13.78 -0.63 47.45
N ILE A 8 -14.25 -1.71 46.81
CA ILE A 8 -13.57 -2.32 45.67
C ILE A 8 -13.77 -1.39 44.47
N ILE A 9 -12.74 -0.62 44.13
CA ILE A 9 -12.65 0.08 42.85
C ILE A 9 -12.27 -0.96 41.80
N LEU A 10 -13.27 -1.46 41.08
CA LEU A 10 -13.08 -2.31 39.91
C LEU A 10 -12.61 -1.41 38.76
N LEU A 11 -11.28 -1.30 38.59
CA LEU A 11 -10.66 -0.73 37.38
C LEU A 11 -10.95 -1.68 36.21
N LEU A 12 -12.03 -1.40 35.47
CA LEU A 12 -12.20 -1.89 34.12
C LEU A 12 -11.09 -1.26 33.27
N LEU A 13 -9.96 -1.96 33.16
CA LEU A 13 -9.02 -1.78 32.07
C LEU A 13 -9.75 -2.20 30.79
N GLY A 14 -10.52 -1.28 30.22
CA GLY A 14 -10.98 -1.39 28.86
C GLY A 14 -9.74 -1.48 27.99
N ASN A 15 -9.48 -2.66 27.42
CA ASN A 15 -8.57 -2.79 26.30
C ASN A 15 -9.15 -1.91 25.19
N THR A 16 -8.65 -0.70 25.05
CA THR A 16 -8.81 0.05 23.81
C THR A 16 -7.98 -0.69 22.79
N ILE A 17 -8.60 -1.66 22.11
CA ILE A 17 -8.11 -2.16 20.84
C ILE A 17 -8.16 -0.95 19.92
N ASN A 18 -7.07 -0.20 19.84
CA ASN A 18 -6.89 0.76 18.77
C ASN A 18 -6.91 -0.07 17.49
N ALA A 19 -8.03 0.00 16.76
CA ALA A 19 -8.15 -0.67 15.49
C ALA A 19 -7.00 -0.18 14.60
N GLN A 20 -6.16 -1.11 14.17
CA GLN A 20 -5.04 -0.80 13.30
C GLN A 20 -5.60 -0.40 11.94
N GLN A 21 -5.41 0.87 11.57
CA GLN A 21 -5.71 1.37 10.24
C GLN A 21 -4.76 0.69 9.24
N ASP A 22 -5.31 -0.19 8.42
CA ASP A 22 -4.53 -1.06 7.54
C ASP A 22 -4.42 -0.48 6.13
N PHE A 23 -5.50 0.13 5.64
CA PHE A 23 -5.56 0.70 4.30
C PHE A 23 -6.43 1.96 4.27
N PHE A 24 -6.37 2.67 3.16
CA PHE A 24 -7.12 3.88 2.86
C PHE A 24 -8.10 3.58 1.74
N ALA A 25 -9.24 4.26 1.75
CA ALA A 25 -10.27 4.11 0.73
C ALA A 25 -10.62 5.47 0.15
N LEU A 26 -10.76 5.50 -1.17
CA LEU A 26 -11.49 6.55 -1.87
C LEU A 26 -12.97 6.17 -1.92
N THR A 27 -13.79 6.93 -1.19
CA THR A 27 -15.20 6.62 -0.95
C THR A 27 -16.13 7.64 -1.59
N GLY A 28 -17.34 7.17 -1.90
CA GLY A 28 -18.40 7.95 -2.50
C GLY A 28 -19.56 8.23 -1.55
N LYS A 29 -20.15 9.43 -1.65
CA LYS A 29 -21.43 9.77 -1.02
C LYS A 29 -22.57 9.63 -2.02
N ASN A 30 -23.74 9.21 -1.55
CA ASN A 30 -24.96 9.16 -2.34
C ASN A 30 -25.59 10.56 -2.44
N SER A 31 -25.73 11.12 -3.66
CA SER A 31 -26.85 11.99 -4.11
C SER A 31 -26.42 12.91 -5.29
N PRO A 32 -27.23 13.12 -6.35
CA PRO A 32 -28.13 12.18 -7.05
C PRO A 32 -27.36 11.14 -7.90
N ARG A 33 -26.03 11.21 -7.88
CA ARG A 33 -25.06 10.26 -8.42
C ARG A 33 -24.04 9.96 -7.31
N ILE A 34 -23.27 8.89 -7.43
CA ILE A 34 -22.20 8.62 -6.47
C ILE A 34 -21.06 9.60 -6.76
N GLU A 35 -20.67 10.37 -5.75
CA GLU A 35 -19.60 11.35 -5.86
C GLU A 35 -18.37 10.87 -5.08
N PHE A 36 -17.33 10.44 -5.80
CA PHE A 36 -16.11 9.89 -5.24
C PHE A 36 -15.12 11.00 -4.92
N SER A 37 -15.07 11.37 -3.65
CA SER A 37 -14.33 12.55 -3.22
C SER A 37 -13.81 12.50 -1.79
N ASP A 38 -14.12 11.44 -1.04
CA ASP A 38 -13.79 11.34 0.38
C ASP A 38 -12.73 10.26 0.62
N PHE A 39 -11.63 10.62 1.27
CA PHE A 39 -10.64 9.67 1.75
C PHE A 39 -10.95 9.22 3.18
N ARG A 40 -10.91 7.91 3.40
CA ARG A 40 -11.13 7.30 4.72
C ARG A 40 -10.02 6.33 5.05
N ALA A 41 -9.66 6.24 6.33
CA ALA A 41 -8.93 5.10 6.83
C ALA A 41 -9.88 3.91 6.99
N MET A 42 -9.37 2.70 6.80
CA MET A 42 -10.12 1.46 6.92
C MET A 42 -9.34 0.46 7.77
N ASN A 43 -10.08 -0.32 8.55
CA ASN A 43 -9.51 -1.36 9.40
C ASN A 43 -9.39 -2.69 8.64
N ALA A 44 -8.57 -3.60 9.17
CA ALA A 44 -8.31 -4.92 8.58
C ALA A 44 -9.57 -5.77 8.37
N ASP A 45 -10.62 -5.54 9.15
CA ASP A 45 -11.91 -6.24 9.10
C ASP A 45 -12.92 -5.60 8.13
N GLY A 46 -12.54 -4.51 7.45
CA GLY A 46 -13.38 -3.78 6.51
C GLY A 46 -14.29 -2.73 7.15
N THR A 47 -14.16 -2.46 8.46
CA THR A 47 -14.89 -1.35 9.10
C THR A 47 -14.26 0.01 8.76
N SER A 48 -15.11 1.03 8.63
CA SER A 48 -14.67 2.40 8.34
C SER A 48 -14.03 3.05 9.56
N GLY A 49 -12.89 3.69 9.35
CA GLY A 49 -12.21 4.54 10.31
C GLY A 49 -12.49 6.03 10.08
N GLU A 50 -11.50 6.85 10.43
CA GLU A 50 -11.56 8.30 10.33
C GLU A 50 -11.68 8.79 8.87
N SER A 51 -12.48 9.85 8.67
CA SER A 51 -12.50 10.61 7.41
C SER A 51 -11.30 11.56 7.37
N ILE A 52 -10.42 11.40 6.38
CA ILE A 52 -9.13 12.08 6.31
C ILE A 52 -9.24 13.42 5.58
N PHE A 53 -10.02 13.44 4.49
CA PHE A 53 -10.20 14.57 3.59
C PHE A 53 -11.43 14.35 2.72
N GLY A 54 -12.11 15.42 2.33
CA GLY A 54 -13.27 15.38 1.45
C GLY A 54 -13.60 16.74 0.87
N VAL A 55 -14.75 16.84 0.21
CA VAL A 55 -15.22 18.06 -0.48
C VAL A 55 -15.47 19.24 0.44
N SER A 56 -15.78 18.97 1.70
CA SER A 56 -16.01 19.97 2.74
C SER A 56 -14.74 20.33 3.52
N SER A 57 -13.62 19.66 3.26
CA SER A 57 -12.35 19.96 3.91
C SER A 57 -11.77 21.27 3.40
N GLU A 58 -11.12 22.03 4.28
CA GLU A 58 -10.26 23.12 3.85
C GLU A 58 -9.06 22.53 3.09
N ALA A 59 -8.77 23.08 1.92
CA ALA A 59 -7.72 22.60 1.04
C ALA A 59 -6.78 23.75 0.67
N LYS A 60 -5.52 23.62 1.07
CA LYS A 60 -4.43 24.50 0.61
C LYS A 60 -3.64 23.76 -0.46
N VAL A 61 -3.84 24.16 -1.72
CA VAL A 61 -3.16 23.57 -2.87
C VAL A 61 -1.93 24.40 -3.23
N VAL A 62 -0.77 23.76 -3.23
CA VAL A 62 0.53 24.36 -3.59
C VAL A 62 0.99 23.77 -4.91
N SER A 63 1.23 24.63 -5.89
CA SER A 63 1.84 24.24 -7.16
C SER A 63 3.28 23.83 -6.95
N GLN A 64 3.67 22.62 -7.38
CA GLN A 64 5.06 22.19 -7.30
C GLN A 64 5.95 23.03 -8.21
N SER A 65 5.49 23.35 -9.42
CA SER A 65 6.28 24.12 -10.39
C SER A 65 6.45 25.59 -9.98
N ARG A 66 5.41 26.21 -9.41
CA ARG A 66 5.41 27.63 -8.99
C ARG A 66 5.85 27.84 -7.56
N LYS A 67 5.88 26.77 -6.74
CA LYS A 67 6.24 26.80 -5.30
C LYS A 67 5.40 27.78 -4.49
N THR A 68 4.13 27.96 -4.86
CA THR A 68 3.21 28.88 -4.20
C THR A 68 1.81 28.28 -4.15
N ALA A 69 0.99 28.76 -3.22
CA ALA A 69 -0.41 28.41 -3.15
C ALA A 69 -1.14 28.91 -4.41
N ILE A 70 -2.06 28.09 -4.92
CA ILE A 70 -2.88 28.39 -6.09
C ILE A 70 -4.37 28.26 -5.73
N THR A 71 -5.20 28.98 -6.47
CA THR A 71 -6.65 28.78 -6.47
C THR A 71 -7.00 27.96 -7.70
N GLU A 72 -7.68 26.83 -7.51
CA GLU A 72 -8.13 25.96 -8.59
C GLU A 72 -9.55 26.33 -9.03
N ASP A 73 -9.85 26.08 -10.31
CA ASP A 73 -11.21 26.18 -10.82
C ASP A 73 -12.02 24.94 -10.41
N LYS A 74 -12.87 25.13 -9.39
CA LYS A 74 -13.76 24.10 -8.83
C LYS A 74 -14.89 23.66 -9.78
N THR A 75 -15.04 24.29 -10.94
CA THR A 75 -16.02 23.87 -11.96
C THR A 75 -15.43 22.93 -13.00
N SER A 76 -14.09 22.84 -13.07
CA SER A 76 -13.37 21.94 -13.96
C SER A 76 -13.18 20.55 -13.35
N TYR A 77 -12.63 19.58 -14.09
CA TYR A 77 -12.13 18.33 -13.51
C TYR A 77 -10.72 18.44 -12.91
N ASN A 78 -10.03 19.56 -13.15
CA ASN A 78 -8.63 19.78 -12.79
C ASN A 78 -8.52 20.45 -11.41
N HIS A 79 -9.08 19.82 -10.38
CA HIS A 79 -8.95 20.29 -9.01
C HIS A 79 -8.84 19.14 -7.98
N ALA A 80 -8.18 19.44 -6.86
CA ALA A 80 -7.84 18.49 -5.79
C ALA A 80 -9.06 17.88 -5.08
N GLN A 81 -10.22 18.53 -5.17
CA GLN A 81 -11.47 18.11 -4.52
C GLN A 81 -12.53 17.70 -5.55
N SER A 82 -12.10 17.17 -6.70
CA SER A 82 -13.02 16.71 -7.74
C SER A 82 -13.98 15.65 -7.21
N MET A 83 -15.22 15.66 -7.70
CA MET A 83 -16.25 14.67 -7.35
C MET A 83 -16.04 13.31 -8.04
N THR A 84 -15.00 13.22 -8.86
CA THR A 84 -14.70 12.08 -9.73
C THR A 84 -13.25 11.65 -9.52
N LEU A 85 -12.80 11.55 -8.27
CA LEU A 85 -11.52 10.91 -7.97
C LEU A 85 -11.58 9.44 -8.40
N ALA A 86 -10.46 8.88 -8.86
CA ALA A 86 -10.46 7.52 -9.41
C ALA A 86 -9.23 6.67 -9.12
N ALA A 87 -8.13 7.27 -8.67
CA ALA A 87 -6.90 6.56 -8.41
C ALA A 87 -6.31 7.02 -7.07
N LEU A 88 -5.88 6.10 -6.21
CA LEU A 88 -5.33 6.42 -4.90
C LEU A 88 -4.11 5.52 -4.58
N ALA A 89 -3.05 6.10 -4.05
CA ALA A 89 -1.94 5.38 -3.46
C ALA A 89 -1.51 6.02 -2.14
N PHE A 90 -0.87 5.21 -1.30
CA PHE A 90 -0.30 5.68 -0.04
C PHE A 90 1.22 5.66 -0.11
N ASP A 91 1.84 6.84 0.00
CA ASP A 91 3.29 6.99 0.15
C ASP A 91 3.63 7.01 1.66
N PRO A 92 4.19 5.90 2.20
CA PRO A 92 4.50 5.82 3.62
C PRO A 92 5.69 6.69 4.04
N LEU A 93 6.57 7.12 3.12
CA LEU A 93 7.76 7.91 3.47
C LEU A 93 7.39 9.33 3.88
N GLY A 94 6.41 9.92 3.20
CA GLY A 94 5.91 11.26 3.53
C GLY A 94 4.59 11.28 4.29
N ASN A 95 4.00 10.12 4.58
CA ASN A 95 2.63 9.99 5.08
C ASN A 95 1.63 10.73 4.17
N ASN A 96 1.72 10.47 2.87
CA ASN A 96 0.94 11.15 1.84
C ASN A 96 -0.07 10.20 1.19
N LEU A 97 -1.24 10.74 0.85
CA LEU A 97 -2.14 10.14 -0.13
C LEU A 97 -1.87 10.79 -1.48
N VAL A 98 -1.55 9.97 -2.48
CA VAL A 98 -1.36 10.43 -3.87
C VAL A 98 -2.55 9.99 -4.69
N TYR A 99 -3.13 10.90 -5.47
CA TYR A 99 -4.38 10.62 -6.13
C TYR A 99 -4.56 11.42 -7.42
N MET A 100 -5.48 10.94 -8.26
CA MET A 100 -5.85 11.59 -9.52
C MET A 100 -7.38 11.61 -9.71
N PRO A 101 -7.94 12.73 -10.20
CA PRO A 101 -9.28 12.75 -10.77
C PRO A 101 -9.33 11.93 -12.06
N MET A 102 -10.43 11.20 -12.27
CA MET A 102 -10.69 10.33 -13.42
C MET A 102 -10.45 11.00 -14.78
N PHE A 103 -10.86 12.27 -14.87
CA PHE A 103 -10.89 13.06 -16.11
C PHE A 103 -9.77 14.10 -16.18
N SER A 104 -8.76 13.99 -15.30
CA SER A 104 -7.67 14.95 -15.20
C SER A 104 -6.32 14.24 -15.29
N SER A 105 -5.34 14.91 -15.91
CA SER A 105 -3.94 14.52 -15.84
C SER A 105 -3.25 15.01 -14.56
N ASN A 106 -3.92 15.82 -13.73
CA ASN A 106 -3.34 16.34 -12.50
C ASN A 106 -3.11 15.23 -11.48
N ILE A 107 -1.93 15.26 -10.88
CA ILE A 107 -1.56 14.40 -9.75
C ILE A 107 -1.53 15.27 -8.50
N TYR A 108 -2.20 14.81 -7.46
CA TYR A 108 -2.26 15.50 -6.18
C TYR A 108 -1.61 14.66 -5.09
N VAL A 109 -0.91 15.32 -4.18
CA VAL A 109 -0.24 14.69 -3.03
C VAL A 109 -0.73 15.39 -1.77
N LEU A 110 -1.66 14.76 -1.07
CA LEU A 110 -2.18 15.23 0.21
C LEU A 110 -1.29 14.71 1.34
N ASN A 111 -0.67 15.62 2.10
CA ASN A 111 -0.03 15.24 3.35
C ASN A 111 -1.09 15.04 4.44
N GLN A 112 -1.19 13.84 5.01
CA GLN A 112 -2.27 13.53 5.95
C GLN A 112 -2.18 14.32 7.26
N LYS A 113 -0.96 14.75 7.64
CA LYS A 113 -0.70 15.48 8.89
C LYS A 113 -0.94 16.97 8.74
N THR A 114 -0.38 17.60 7.70
CA THR A 114 -0.49 19.06 7.50
C THR A 114 -1.75 19.46 6.75
N LYS A 115 -2.40 18.51 6.07
CA LYS A 115 -3.53 18.72 5.16
C LYS A 115 -3.21 19.62 3.95
N GLU A 116 -1.93 19.92 3.73
CA GLU A 116 -1.47 20.62 2.53
C GLU A 116 -1.46 19.65 1.34
N ILE A 117 -1.86 20.15 0.18
CA ILE A 117 -1.93 19.38 -1.06
C ILE A 117 -0.89 19.96 -2.02
N THR A 118 0.02 19.13 -2.50
CA THR A 118 0.90 19.50 -3.61
C THR A 118 0.25 19.10 -4.93
N LEU A 119 0.06 20.06 -5.84
CA LEU A 119 -0.24 19.79 -7.24
C LEU A 119 1.06 19.48 -7.97
N VAL A 120 1.14 18.30 -8.59
CA VAL A 120 2.25 17.89 -9.44
C VAL A 120 1.83 18.10 -10.90
N GLU A 121 2.15 19.28 -11.42
CA GLU A 121 1.93 19.59 -12.83
C GLU A 121 2.76 18.67 -13.72
N ASN A 122 2.13 18.08 -14.73
CA ASN A 122 2.79 17.22 -15.69
C ASN A 122 2.07 17.26 -17.05
N THR A 123 2.81 16.94 -18.11
CA THR A 123 2.30 16.78 -19.48
C THR A 123 2.37 15.32 -19.95
N VAL A 124 2.70 14.41 -19.02
CA VAL A 124 3.01 13.01 -19.30
C VAL A 124 1.75 12.16 -19.21
N ALA A 125 0.93 12.36 -18.17
CA ALA A 125 -0.37 11.71 -18.06
C ALA A 125 -1.30 12.22 -19.16
N ARG A 126 -1.88 11.31 -19.93
CA ARG A 126 -2.74 11.60 -21.08
C ARG A 126 -4.15 11.13 -20.78
N VAL A 127 -4.97 12.04 -20.28
CA VAL A 127 -6.36 11.79 -19.90
C VAL A 127 -7.27 12.69 -20.72
N THR A 128 -8.35 12.13 -21.27
CA THR A 128 -9.38 12.87 -22.00
C THR A 128 -10.76 12.44 -21.52
N SER A 129 -11.64 13.39 -21.20
CA SER A 129 -12.96 13.12 -20.61
C SER A 129 -13.89 12.24 -21.46
N CYS A 130 -13.70 12.25 -22.79
CA CYS A 130 -14.51 11.47 -23.73
C CYS A 130 -13.89 10.12 -24.09
N ASP A 131 -12.73 9.76 -23.53
CA ASP A 131 -12.07 8.48 -23.80
C ASP A 131 -11.84 7.70 -22.50
N ILE A 132 -12.77 6.78 -22.22
CA ILE A 132 -12.71 5.92 -21.04
C ILE A 132 -11.44 5.08 -21.00
N ASN A 133 -10.80 4.77 -22.14
CA ASN A 133 -9.54 4.03 -22.17
C ASN A 133 -8.40 4.80 -21.50
N SER A 134 -8.46 6.14 -21.61
CA SER A 134 -7.43 7.06 -21.12
C SER A 134 -7.52 7.36 -19.62
N HIS A 135 -8.65 7.06 -18.98
CA HIS A 135 -8.81 7.37 -17.55
C HIS A 135 -7.86 6.53 -16.70
N ILE A 136 -7.18 7.18 -15.75
CA ILE A 136 -6.30 6.52 -14.78
C ILE A 136 -7.13 6.15 -13.57
N THR A 137 -7.27 4.84 -13.32
CA THR A 137 -8.11 4.30 -12.23
C THR A 137 -7.39 3.32 -11.32
N ARG A 138 -6.11 3.05 -11.61
CA ARG A 138 -5.31 2.07 -10.88
C ARG A 138 -4.08 2.80 -10.38
N MET A 139 -3.83 2.78 -9.08
CA MET A 139 -2.61 3.36 -8.53
C MET A 139 -2.12 2.60 -7.32
N ALA A 140 -0.81 2.41 -7.21
CA ALA A 140 -0.21 1.82 -6.03
C ALA A 140 1.22 2.32 -5.85
N THR A 141 1.65 2.34 -4.61
CA THR A 141 3.08 2.52 -4.28
C THR A 141 3.79 1.20 -4.55
N GLY A 142 4.85 1.24 -5.35
CA GLY A 142 5.75 0.14 -5.61
C GLY A 142 6.66 -0.14 -4.42
N TYR A 143 7.24 -1.33 -4.39
CA TYR A 143 8.18 -1.74 -3.34
C TYR A 143 9.48 -0.91 -3.36
N ASP A 144 9.80 -0.31 -4.51
CA ASP A 144 10.89 0.65 -4.68
C ASP A 144 10.59 2.06 -4.10
N GLY A 145 9.36 2.30 -3.62
CA GLY A 145 8.91 3.57 -3.06
C GLY A 145 8.46 4.60 -4.11
N ASN A 146 8.46 4.27 -5.40
CA ASN A 146 7.81 5.08 -6.43
C ASN A 146 6.31 4.78 -6.46
N ILE A 147 5.51 5.72 -6.95
CA ILE A 147 4.09 5.50 -7.19
C ILE A 147 3.90 5.15 -8.67
N TYR A 148 2.99 4.24 -8.93
CA TYR A 148 2.72 3.76 -10.27
C TYR A 148 1.23 3.89 -10.56
N ALA A 149 0.87 4.23 -11.79
CA ALA A 149 -0.52 4.37 -12.19
C ALA A 149 -0.76 3.85 -13.60
N ILE A 150 -1.91 3.20 -13.83
CA ILE A 150 -2.26 2.60 -15.12
C ILE A 150 -3.63 3.12 -15.56
N ASN A 151 -3.75 3.45 -16.85
CA ASN A 151 -5.05 3.76 -17.43
C ASN A 151 -5.91 2.52 -17.67
N ASN A 152 -7.22 2.68 -17.86
CA ASN A 152 -8.15 1.56 -17.97
C ASN A 152 -7.75 0.53 -19.04
N ALA A 153 -7.20 0.98 -20.18
CA ALA A 153 -6.82 0.11 -21.28
C ALA A 153 -5.37 -0.43 -21.20
N GLY A 154 -4.59 -0.08 -20.19
CA GLY A 154 -3.19 -0.49 -20.07
C GLY A 154 -2.25 0.11 -21.14
N THR A 155 -2.70 1.12 -21.88
CA THR A 155 -1.94 1.80 -22.93
C THR A 155 -1.01 2.88 -22.40
N GLN A 156 -1.15 3.25 -21.13
CA GLN A 156 -0.23 4.13 -20.44
C GLN A 156 0.05 3.60 -19.04
N PHE A 157 1.34 3.36 -18.75
CA PHE A 157 1.83 2.99 -17.43
C PHE A 157 2.78 4.06 -16.91
N ILE A 158 2.35 4.82 -15.91
CA ILE A 158 3.06 5.98 -15.41
C ILE A 158 3.83 5.61 -14.13
N GLN A 159 5.06 6.09 -14.03
CA GLN A 159 5.84 6.11 -12.80
C GLN A 159 5.95 7.54 -12.28
N ILE A 160 5.63 7.74 -11.00
CA ILE A 160 5.76 9.00 -10.27
C ILE A 160 6.84 8.78 -9.22
N SER A 161 8.00 9.38 -9.44
CA SER A 161 9.20 9.23 -8.61
C SER A 161 9.54 10.52 -7.89
N LYS A 162 10.33 10.45 -6.81
CA LYS A 162 10.81 11.64 -6.10
C LYS A 162 12.28 11.89 -6.41
N LYS A 163 12.60 13.05 -6.99
CA LYS A 163 13.96 13.50 -7.28
C LYS A 163 14.16 14.90 -6.71
N ASN A 164 15.19 15.08 -5.88
CA ASN A 164 15.51 16.37 -5.24
C ASN A 164 14.29 17.02 -4.54
N ASN A 165 13.54 16.21 -3.77
CA ASN A 165 12.29 16.61 -3.11
C ASN A 165 11.13 17.05 -4.02
N GLN A 166 11.21 16.81 -5.33
CA GLN A 166 10.12 17.05 -6.27
C GLN A 166 9.65 15.74 -6.90
N TYR A 167 8.36 15.66 -7.21
CA TYR A 167 7.78 14.57 -7.97
C TYR A 167 8.10 14.74 -9.46
N VAL A 168 8.53 13.66 -10.10
CA VAL A 168 8.81 13.55 -11.53
C VAL A 168 7.96 12.42 -12.09
N VAL A 169 7.28 12.70 -13.20
CA VAL A 169 6.35 11.78 -13.86
C VAL A 169 6.99 11.25 -15.14
N ASN A 170 7.03 9.93 -15.31
CA ASN A 170 7.57 9.27 -16.49
C ASN A 170 6.52 8.30 -17.07
N ASP A 171 6.37 8.25 -18.39
CA ASP A 171 5.58 7.23 -19.07
C ASP A 171 6.49 6.03 -19.38
N LEU A 172 6.18 4.88 -18.79
CA LEU A 172 6.87 3.62 -19.06
C LEU A 172 6.40 3.00 -20.37
N GLY A 173 5.21 3.37 -20.87
CA GLY A 173 4.66 2.91 -22.13
C GLY A 173 3.48 1.95 -21.98
N ILE A 174 3.24 1.18 -23.04
CA ILE A 174 2.10 0.27 -23.19
C ILE A 174 2.44 -1.08 -22.54
N ILE A 175 1.53 -1.59 -21.71
CA ILE A 175 1.60 -2.95 -21.17
C ILE A 175 1.04 -3.91 -22.21
N LYS A 176 1.85 -4.89 -22.62
CA LYS A 176 1.48 -5.90 -23.63
C LYS A 176 1.06 -7.20 -22.97
N ASP A 177 0.22 -7.96 -23.66
CA ASP A 177 -0.08 -9.33 -23.25
C ASP A 177 1.16 -10.21 -23.33
N ASP A 178 1.36 -11.03 -22.30
CA ASP A 178 2.24 -12.17 -22.40
C ASP A 178 1.62 -13.23 -23.33
N VAL A 179 2.47 -13.89 -24.12
CA VAL A 179 2.05 -14.92 -25.09
C VAL A 179 1.28 -16.07 -24.43
N SER A 180 1.52 -16.32 -23.13
CA SER A 180 0.83 -17.37 -22.37
C SER A 180 -0.60 -17.03 -21.96
N ASN A 181 -1.07 -15.79 -22.16
CA ASN A 181 -2.40 -15.35 -21.72
C ASN A 181 -3.56 -16.02 -22.47
N GLY A 182 -3.30 -16.58 -23.66
CA GLY A 182 -4.33 -17.13 -24.52
C GLY A 182 -5.39 -16.08 -24.86
N LYS A 183 -6.65 -16.34 -24.50
CA LYS A 183 -7.78 -15.43 -24.76
C LYS A 183 -7.93 -14.27 -23.76
N ASN A 184 -7.17 -14.28 -22.66
CA ASN A 184 -7.33 -13.30 -21.59
C ASN A 184 -6.44 -12.08 -21.87
N SER A 185 -6.97 -11.09 -22.59
CA SER A 185 -6.20 -9.89 -22.91
C SER A 185 -6.22 -8.87 -21.77
N PHE A 186 -5.09 -8.24 -21.50
CA PHE A 186 -4.98 -7.17 -20.51
C PHE A 186 -5.63 -5.86 -20.97
N THR A 187 -5.69 -5.62 -22.28
CA THR A 187 -6.19 -4.35 -22.84
C THR A 187 -7.65 -4.40 -23.27
N ALA A 188 -8.25 -5.60 -23.32
CA ALA A 188 -9.64 -5.78 -23.70
C ALA A 188 -10.63 -5.48 -22.56
N MET A 189 -11.78 -4.88 -22.91
CA MET A 189 -12.78 -4.39 -21.95
C MET A 189 -13.38 -5.49 -21.07
N GLU A 190 -13.66 -6.62 -21.69
CA GLU A 190 -14.28 -7.82 -21.14
C GLU A 190 -13.35 -8.63 -20.22
N THR A 191 -12.05 -8.36 -20.24
CA THR A 191 -11.08 -9.13 -19.47
C THR A 191 -10.18 -8.30 -18.57
N GLY A 192 -9.46 -7.31 -19.11
CA GLY A 192 -8.37 -6.65 -18.40
C GLY A 192 -8.63 -5.22 -17.99
N PHE A 193 -9.82 -4.67 -18.26
CA PHE A 193 -10.11 -3.25 -18.18
C PHE A 193 -10.53 -2.75 -16.79
N GLY A 194 -10.14 -1.51 -16.47
CA GLY A 194 -10.36 -0.82 -15.20
C GLY A 194 -9.94 -1.59 -13.94
N GLY A 195 -10.59 -1.28 -12.82
CA GLY A 195 -10.30 -1.86 -11.51
C GLY A 195 -9.06 -1.22 -10.88
N ASP A 196 -8.31 -1.98 -10.08
CA ASP A 196 -7.22 -1.46 -9.25
C ASP A 196 -5.96 -2.34 -9.31
N MET A 197 -4.90 -1.97 -8.59
CA MET A 197 -3.69 -2.76 -8.50
C MET A 197 -3.01 -2.71 -7.13
N ILE A 198 -2.20 -3.73 -6.84
CA ILE A 198 -1.30 -3.78 -5.68
C ILE A 198 0.11 -4.11 -6.13
N ALA A 199 1.10 -3.66 -5.37
CA ALA A 199 2.49 -4.04 -5.60
C ALA A 199 2.89 -5.31 -4.83
N ASP A 200 3.82 -6.08 -5.37
CA ASP A 200 4.50 -7.17 -4.69
C ASP A 200 5.93 -6.81 -4.27
N ALA A 201 6.54 -7.65 -3.43
CA ALA A 201 7.90 -7.45 -2.91
C ALA A 201 9.01 -7.46 -4.00
N ASP A 202 8.69 -7.91 -5.22
CA ASP A 202 9.61 -7.90 -6.37
C ASP A 202 9.36 -6.67 -7.28
N ASN A 203 8.56 -5.71 -6.82
CA ASN A 203 8.16 -4.50 -7.56
C ASN A 203 7.42 -4.79 -8.88
N ASN A 204 6.69 -5.91 -8.93
CA ASN A 204 5.66 -6.17 -9.93
C ASN A 204 4.28 -5.77 -9.37
N PHE A 205 3.29 -5.71 -10.25
CA PHE A 205 1.95 -5.29 -9.88
C PHE A 205 0.94 -6.39 -10.18
N TYR A 206 0.11 -6.74 -9.21
CA TYR A 206 -1.10 -7.51 -9.47
C TYR A 206 -2.22 -6.53 -9.78
N VAL A 207 -2.71 -6.55 -11.02
CA VAL A 207 -3.79 -5.71 -11.50
C VAL A 207 -5.08 -6.52 -11.52
N PHE A 208 -6.09 -6.01 -10.84
CA PHE A 208 -7.41 -6.58 -10.72
C PHE A 208 -8.35 -5.81 -11.63
N SER A 209 -8.79 -6.43 -12.72
CA SER A 209 -9.80 -5.85 -13.62
C SER A 209 -11.15 -5.71 -12.92
N VAL A 210 -12.01 -4.84 -13.45
CA VAL A 210 -13.41 -4.70 -12.97
C VAL A 210 -14.16 -6.03 -12.97
N SER A 211 -13.88 -6.89 -13.95
CA SER A 211 -14.47 -8.23 -14.11
C SER A 211 -13.92 -9.31 -13.17
N GLY A 212 -12.97 -8.96 -12.30
CA GLY A 212 -12.36 -9.89 -11.34
C GLY A 212 -11.27 -10.79 -11.91
N ASN A 213 -10.79 -10.54 -13.13
CA ASN A 213 -9.56 -11.16 -13.65
C ASN A 213 -8.32 -10.49 -13.05
N VAL A 214 -7.30 -11.29 -12.79
CA VAL A 214 -6.05 -10.87 -12.17
C VAL A 214 -4.89 -11.06 -13.14
N PHE A 215 -4.09 -10.02 -13.32
CA PHE A 215 -2.89 -10.03 -14.15
C PHE A 215 -1.68 -9.62 -13.33
N LYS A 216 -0.54 -10.27 -13.53
CA LYS A 216 0.75 -9.83 -13.00
C LYS A 216 1.48 -9.01 -14.06
N VAL A 217 1.72 -7.74 -13.77
CA VAL A 217 2.40 -6.78 -14.64
C VAL A 217 3.83 -6.56 -14.16
N SER A 218 4.79 -6.76 -15.05
CA SER A 218 6.20 -6.41 -14.81
C SER A 218 6.49 -5.00 -15.29
N THR A 219 7.07 -4.17 -14.41
CA THR A 219 7.59 -2.83 -14.78
C THR A 219 8.79 -2.90 -15.73
N LYS A 220 9.57 -4.00 -15.66
CA LYS A 220 10.77 -4.19 -16.47
C LYS A 220 10.44 -4.65 -17.89
N GLU A 221 9.50 -5.59 -18.02
CA GLU A 221 9.15 -6.17 -19.31
C GLU A 221 7.96 -5.49 -19.99
N LEU A 222 7.18 -4.71 -19.22
CA LEU A 222 5.90 -4.13 -19.65
C LEU A 222 4.97 -5.20 -20.22
N LYS A 223 4.91 -6.33 -19.54
CA LYS A 223 4.06 -7.47 -19.88
C LYS A 223 3.09 -7.78 -18.76
N ALA A 224 1.84 -8.03 -19.13
CA ALA A 224 0.80 -8.56 -18.26
C ALA A 224 0.69 -10.07 -18.48
N LYS A 225 0.87 -10.85 -17.41
CA LYS A 225 0.64 -12.29 -17.40
C LYS A 225 -0.67 -12.60 -16.67
N PHE A 226 -1.58 -13.31 -17.30
CA PHE A 226 -2.83 -13.73 -16.68
C PHE A 226 -2.56 -14.71 -15.52
N VAL A 227 -3.10 -14.40 -14.35
CA VAL A 227 -2.96 -15.20 -13.13
C VAL A 227 -4.19 -16.08 -12.92
N GLY A 228 -5.38 -15.53 -13.12
CA GLY A 228 -6.64 -16.24 -12.91
C GLY A 228 -7.83 -15.29 -12.76
N LYS A 229 -8.98 -15.85 -12.38
CA LYS A 229 -10.20 -15.10 -12.08
C LYS A 229 -10.62 -15.35 -10.65
N ILE A 230 -11.03 -14.29 -9.95
CA ILE A 230 -11.53 -14.36 -8.59
C ILE A 230 -12.83 -15.17 -8.56
N THR A 231 -12.93 -16.07 -7.59
CA THR A 231 -14.12 -16.88 -7.30
C THR A 231 -14.72 -16.50 -5.95
N GLY A 232 -15.96 -16.90 -5.66
CA GLY A 232 -16.63 -16.56 -4.39
C GLY A 232 -17.27 -15.16 -4.34
N LEU A 233 -17.20 -14.39 -5.43
CA LEU A 233 -17.86 -13.09 -5.56
C LEU A 233 -19.30 -13.23 -6.08
N PRO A 234 -20.22 -12.34 -5.67
CA PRO A 234 -21.55 -12.22 -6.29
C PRO A 234 -21.44 -11.90 -7.80
N GLU A 235 -22.41 -12.39 -8.58
CA GLU A 235 -22.39 -12.27 -10.06
C GLU A 235 -22.23 -10.82 -10.57
N ALA A 236 -22.84 -9.85 -9.89
CA ALA A 236 -22.81 -8.44 -10.28
C ALA A 236 -21.70 -7.61 -9.60
N TYR A 237 -20.80 -8.26 -8.85
CA TYR A 237 -19.72 -7.59 -8.13
C TYR A 237 -18.71 -6.98 -9.11
N SER A 238 -18.39 -5.70 -8.90
CA SER A 238 -17.33 -5.01 -9.64
C SER A 238 -16.13 -4.80 -8.73
N VAL A 239 -14.96 -5.27 -9.15
CA VAL A 239 -13.71 -5.05 -8.41
C VAL A 239 -13.17 -3.67 -8.79
N ASN A 240 -13.30 -2.71 -7.88
CA ASN A 240 -12.92 -1.32 -8.12
C ASN A 240 -11.68 -0.92 -7.34
N GLY A 241 -11.58 -1.33 -6.08
CA GLY A 241 -10.42 -1.08 -5.22
C GLY A 241 -9.73 -2.37 -4.80
N ALA A 242 -8.41 -2.34 -4.62
CA ALA A 242 -7.61 -3.45 -4.12
C ALA A 242 -6.46 -2.96 -3.23
N ALA A 243 -6.34 -3.51 -2.02
CA ALA A 243 -5.24 -3.22 -1.10
C ALA A 243 -4.74 -4.48 -0.41
N VAL A 244 -3.49 -4.48 0.03
CA VAL A 244 -2.96 -5.55 0.88
C VAL A 244 -3.18 -5.16 2.33
N ASN A 245 -3.73 -6.05 3.15
CA ASN A 245 -3.88 -5.82 4.59
C ASN A 245 -2.64 -6.26 5.37
N SER A 246 -2.63 -6.00 6.67
CA SER A 246 -1.52 -6.37 7.57
C SER A 246 -1.23 -7.88 7.63
N LYS A 247 -2.17 -8.73 7.21
CA LYS A 247 -2.02 -10.19 7.14
C LYS A 247 -1.44 -10.67 5.80
N GLY A 248 -1.10 -9.75 4.89
CA GLY A 248 -0.63 -10.08 3.54
C GLY A 248 -1.73 -10.66 2.63
N LYS A 249 -3.01 -10.50 3.00
CA LYS A 249 -4.16 -10.86 2.15
C LYS A 249 -4.58 -9.64 1.32
N VAL A 250 -5.17 -9.90 0.17
CA VAL A 250 -5.70 -8.85 -0.69
C VAL A 250 -7.15 -8.59 -0.30
N VAL A 251 -7.46 -7.34 0.04
CA VAL A 251 -8.83 -6.85 0.23
C VAL A 251 -9.27 -6.19 -1.06
N ILE A 252 -10.46 -6.54 -1.54
CA ILE A 252 -11.09 -5.94 -2.70
C ILE A 252 -12.41 -5.28 -2.33
N ALA A 253 -12.73 -4.19 -3.02
CA ALA A 253 -13.92 -3.39 -2.78
C ALA A 253 -14.66 -3.02 -4.07
N SER A 254 -15.90 -2.58 -3.92
CA SER A 254 -16.78 -2.26 -5.05
C SER A 254 -17.31 -0.83 -5.00
N ALA A 255 -17.29 -0.16 -6.15
CA ALA A 255 -17.89 1.16 -6.32
C ALA A 255 -19.42 1.13 -6.20
N LYS A 256 -20.03 -0.07 -6.24
CA LYS A 256 -21.48 -0.26 -6.11
C LYS A 256 -21.96 -0.36 -4.66
N GLY A 257 -21.07 -0.24 -3.67
CA GLY A 257 -21.46 -0.32 -2.25
C GLY A 257 -21.65 -1.75 -1.73
N ALA A 258 -21.09 -2.75 -2.41
CA ALA A 258 -21.10 -4.12 -1.94
C ALA A 258 -20.13 -4.33 -0.75
N ALA A 259 -20.27 -5.45 -0.04
CA ALA A 259 -19.34 -5.83 1.02
C ALA A 259 -17.90 -5.94 0.51
N LEU A 260 -16.93 -5.70 1.38
CA LEU A 260 -15.53 -5.98 1.09
C LEU A 260 -15.28 -7.50 1.13
N TYR A 261 -14.33 -7.97 0.33
CA TYR A 261 -13.88 -9.36 0.33
C TYR A 261 -12.37 -9.43 0.52
N GLU A 262 -11.89 -10.46 1.20
CA GLU A 262 -10.46 -10.80 1.28
C GLU A 262 -10.16 -12.08 0.49
N LEU A 263 -8.97 -12.17 -0.11
CA LEU A 263 -8.50 -13.33 -0.87
C LEU A 263 -6.99 -13.54 -0.77
N ASN A 264 -6.53 -14.72 -1.18
CA ASN A 264 -5.11 -15.02 -1.36
C ASN A 264 -4.75 -15.09 -2.85
N LEU A 265 -3.54 -14.66 -3.22
CA LEU A 265 -3.09 -14.69 -4.61
C LEU A 265 -2.82 -16.12 -5.14
N ASN A 266 -2.72 -17.12 -4.26
CA ASN A 266 -2.49 -18.51 -4.66
C ASN A 266 -3.75 -19.19 -5.20
N ASP A 267 -4.93 -18.87 -4.66
CA ASP A 267 -6.20 -19.53 -4.98
C ASP A 267 -7.25 -18.58 -5.58
N LEU A 268 -7.14 -17.28 -5.33
CA LEU A 268 -8.11 -16.25 -5.74
C LEU A 268 -9.54 -16.55 -5.25
N GLU A 269 -9.68 -17.20 -4.09
CA GLU A 269 -10.98 -17.43 -3.46
C GLU A 269 -11.33 -16.24 -2.55
N ALA A 270 -12.40 -15.52 -2.88
CA ALA A 270 -12.87 -14.37 -2.13
C ALA A 270 -13.77 -14.79 -0.96
N LYS A 271 -13.49 -14.24 0.22
CA LYS A 271 -14.26 -14.41 1.45
C LYS A 271 -14.73 -13.06 1.95
N GLN A 272 -16.02 -12.94 2.21
CA GLN A 272 -16.60 -11.69 2.66
C GLN A 272 -16.02 -11.28 4.03
N LEU A 273 -15.63 -10.01 4.15
CA LEU A 273 -15.22 -9.42 5.42
C LEU A 273 -16.45 -9.01 6.25
N PRO A 274 -16.36 -9.02 7.59
CA PRO A 274 -17.49 -8.68 8.47
C PRO A 274 -17.81 -7.17 8.52
N GLY A 275 -16.97 -6.34 7.88
CA GLY A 275 -17.07 -4.88 7.87
C GLY A 275 -18.36 -4.32 7.24
N GLU A 276 -18.37 -3.00 7.08
CA GLU A 276 -19.57 -2.27 6.69
C GLU A 276 -20.01 -2.60 5.25
N GLN A 277 -21.33 -2.57 5.03
CA GLN A 277 -21.94 -2.65 3.70
C GLN A 277 -22.45 -1.26 3.29
N ASN A 278 -22.73 -1.07 1.99
CA ASN A 278 -23.22 0.18 1.40
C ASN A 278 -22.21 1.33 1.37
N LEU A 279 -20.92 1.04 1.56
CA LEU A 279 -19.85 2.00 1.33
C LEU A 279 -19.34 1.89 -0.10
N HIS A 280 -19.60 2.92 -0.91
CA HIS A 280 -19.12 2.97 -2.29
C HIS A 280 -17.62 3.24 -2.29
N ILE A 281 -16.80 2.27 -2.66
CA ILE A 281 -15.33 2.39 -2.68
C ILE A 281 -14.84 2.30 -4.11
N TYR A 282 -14.19 3.35 -4.61
CA TYR A 282 -13.67 3.36 -5.97
C TYR A 282 -12.25 2.80 -6.07
N ASP A 283 -11.42 3.02 -5.04
CA ASP A 283 -10.00 2.64 -5.03
C ASP A 283 -9.57 2.39 -3.56
N LEU A 284 -8.61 1.48 -3.35
CA LEU A 284 -7.99 1.23 -2.06
C LEU A 284 -6.47 1.39 -2.13
N ALA A 285 -5.88 1.98 -1.08
CA ALA A 285 -4.44 2.13 -0.98
C ALA A 285 -3.88 1.57 0.33
N SER A 286 -2.74 0.89 0.29
CA SER A 286 -2.08 0.35 1.49
C SER A 286 -0.57 0.55 1.46
N LYS A 287 0.04 0.44 2.66
CA LYS A 287 1.50 0.35 2.83
C LYS A 287 2.08 -1.06 2.69
N TYR A 288 1.21 -2.06 2.62
CA TYR A 288 1.58 -3.46 2.60
C TYR A 288 1.75 -3.95 1.15
N PHE A 289 2.58 -4.97 0.97
CA PHE A 289 2.91 -5.53 -0.33
C PHE A 289 2.55 -7.01 -0.39
N ALA A 290 2.15 -7.47 -1.57
CA ALA A 290 1.92 -8.88 -1.81
C ALA A 290 3.23 -9.67 -1.76
N ASN A 291 3.17 -10.91 -1.30
CA ASN A 291 4.33 -11.81 -1.16
C ASN A 291 5.47 -11.21 -0.32
N ASP A 292 5.18 -10.18 0.47
CA ASP A 292 6.13 -9.59 1.36
C ASP A 292 6.38 -10.54 2.53
N ARG A 293 7.55 -11.17 2.53
CA ARG A 293 8.00 -12.05 3.61
C ARG A 293 8.10 -11.29 4.95
N ILE A 294 8.04 -9.95 4.94
CA ILE A 294 8.00 -9.10 6.12
C ILE A 294 6.63 -9.19 6.83
N ALA A 295 5.53 -9.47 6.12
CA ALA A 295 4.19 -9.56 6.71
C ALA A 295 3.92 -10.87 7.49
N ALA A 296 4.82 -11.85 7.36
CA ALA A 296 4.78 -13.10 8.11
C ALA A 296 5.76 -13.07 9.30
N VAL A 297 5.77 -12.00 10.08
CA VAL A 297 6.46 -12.00 11.37
C VAL A 297 5.52 -11.45 12.43
N ASN A 298 4.90 -12.38 13.16
CA ASN A 298 4.49 -12.09 14.53
C ASN A 298 5.69 -11.47 15.24
N THR A 299 5.58 -10.17 15.53
CA THR A 299 6.46 -9.46 16.45
C THR A 299 6.43 -10.21 17.77
N LEU A 300 7.42 -11.07 18.01
CA LEU A 300 7.86 -11.30 19.38
C LEU A 300 8.30 -9.92 19.86
N ALA A 301 7.47 -9.30 20.70
CA ALA A 301 7.60 -7.90 21.12
C ALA A 301 8.94 -7.55 21.79
N ASN A 302 9.80 -8.55 21.98
CA ASN A 302 11.06 -8.47 22.69
C ASN A 302 12.27 -8.80 21.78
N ILE A 303 12.13 -8.77 20.46
CA ILE A 303 13.27 -8.87 19.52
C ILE A 303 13.35 -7.57 18.73
N ASP A 304 14.53 -6.94 18.70
CA ASP A 304 14.72 -5.69 17.96
C ASP A 304 16.11 -5.55 17.34
N ILE A 305 16.19 -4.67 16.33
CA ILE A 305 17.41 -4.26 15.65
C ILE A 305 17.48 -2.73 15.65
N TYR A 306 18.57 -2.15 16.15
CA TYR A 306 18.78 -0.71 16.19
C TYR A 306 20.26 -0.31 16.09
N PRO A 307 20.58 0.88 15.57
CA PRO A 307 19.66 1.83 14.95
C PRO A 307 19.21 1.34 13.55
N THR A 308 18.05 1.81 13.08
CA THR A 308 17.59 1.55 11.70
C THR A 308 18.13 2.55 10.69
N LYS A 309 18.63 3.70 11.16
CA LYS A 309 19.48 4.60 10.39
C LYS A 309 20.91 4.44 10.91
N VAL A 310 21.80 3.88 10.10
CA VAL A 310 23.11 3.41 10.53
C VAL A 310 24.19 4.33 9.98
N ASP A 311 24.69 5.22 10.84
CA ASP A 311 25.76 6.16 10.53
C ASP A 311 27.16 5.61 10.85
N GLU A 312 27.25 4.62 11.76
CA GLU A 312 28.53 4.10 12.31
C GLU A 312 28.86 2.67 11.85
N GLN A 313 28.27 2.22 10.72
CA GLN A 313 28.40 0.86 10.18
C GLN A 313 28.19 -0.26 11.22
N THR A 314 27.34 -0.03 12.23
CA THR A 314 26.99 -1.03 13.22
C THR A 314 25.50 -1.07 13.47
N ILE A 315 25.01 -2.26 13.76
CA ILE A 315 23.67 -2.48 14.30
C ILE A 315 23.78 -3.34 15.55
N THR A 316 22.83 -3.17 16.45
CA THR A 316 22.66 -3.99 17.65
C THR A 316 21.46 -4.88 17.45
N VAL A 317 21.66 -6.17 17.67
CA VAL A 317 20.60 -7.17 17.75
C VAL A 317 20.28 -7.41 19.21
N ASN A 318 19.05 -7.09 19.60
CA ASN A 318 18.54 -7.33 20.93
C ASN A 318 17.46 -8.42 20.89
N VAL A 319 17.57 -9.39 21.79
CA VAL A 319 16.55 -10.41 22.05
C VAL A 319 16.36 -10.45 23.56
N ASN A 320 15.12 -10.40 24.01
CA ASN A 320 14.70 -10.59 25.39
C ASN A 320 13.42 -11.45 25.42
N ASP A 321 13.50 -12.63 24.81
CA ASP A 321 12.39 -13.56 24.69
C ASP A 321 12.82 -14.98 25.06
N LYS A 322 12.28 -15.50 26.16
CA LYS A 322 12.56 -16.86 26.66
C LYS A 322 12.10 -17.98 25.71
N ALA A 323 11.24 -17.68 24.74
CA ALA A 323 10.85 -18.61 23.70
C ALA A 323 11.98 -18.85 22.67
N VAL A 324 12.89 -17.89 22.50
CA VAL A 324 14.04 -18.02 21.60
C VAL A 324 15.13 -18.83 22.31
N LYS A 325 15.45 -20.00 21.76
CA LYS A 325 16.45 -20.92 22.32
C LYS A 325 17.50 -21.26 21.27
N GLY A 326 18.74 -21.44 21.72
CA GLY A 326 19.85 -21.87 20.87
C GLY A 326 20.49 -20.71 20.09
N ASN A 327 21.06 -21.02 18.92
CA ASN A 327 21.63 -19.99 18.07
C ASN A 327 20.57 -19.39 17.15
N ILE A 328 20.71 -18.09 16.89
CA ILE A 328 19.99 -17.39 15.83
C ILE A 328 20.97 -17.02 14.73
N LYS A 329 20.47 -16.98 13.50
CA LYS A 329 21.22 -16.52 12.34
C LYS A 329 20.68 -15.18 11.89
N VAL A 330 21.58 -14.21 11.82
CA VAL A 330 21.33 -12.85 11.34
C VAL A 330 21.88 -12.73 9.93
N ASN A 331 20.99 -12.55 8.95
CA ASN A 331 21.34 -12.32 7.56
C ASN A 331 21.01 -10.87 7.19
N ILE A 332 21.86 -10.24 6.39
CA ILE A 332 21.61 -8.92 5.82
C ILE A 332 21.55 -9.08 4.31
N PHE A 333 20.48 -8.56 3.72
CA PHE A 333 20.22 -8.60 2.29
C PHE A 333 20.26 -7.18 1.71
N ASP A 334 20.80 -7.04 0.51
CA ASP A 334 20.61 -5.82 -0.28
C ASP A 334 19.20 -5.75 -0.88
N VAL A 335 18.87 -4.64 -1.55
CA VAL A 335 17.56 -4.43 -2.18
C VAL A 335 17.22 -5.43 -3.30
N SER A 336 18.21 -6.17 -3.82
CA SER A 336 18.00 -7.24 -4.80
C SER A 336 17.75 -8.61 -4.16
N GLY A 337 17.72 -8.67 -2.82
CA GLY A 337 17.55 -9.91 -2.06
C GLY A 337 18.82 -10.75 -1.95
N LYS A 338 19.98 -10.23 -2.37
CA LYS A 338 21.25 -10.94 -2.24
C LYS A 338 21.77 -10.80 -0.81
N SER A 339 22.12 -11.93 -0.20
CA SER A 339 22.76 -11.95 1.12
C SER A 339 24.14 -11.31 1.05
N VAL A 340 24.34 -10.20 1.75
CA VAL A 340 25.60 -9.44 1.80
C VAL A 340 26.37 -9.67 3.10
N LEU A 341 25.69 -10.07 4.18
CA LEU A 341 26.33 -10.43 5.44
C LEU A 341 25.52 -11.52 6.15
N SER A 342 26.21 -12.44 6.83
CA SER A 342 25.57 -13.49 7.63
C SER A 342 26.40 -13.76 8.88
N THR A 343 25.77 -13.71 10.05
CA THR A 343 26.39 -13.94 11.35
C THR A 343 25.49 -14.82 12.22
N ASN A 344 26.08 -15.81 12.89
CA ASN A 344 25.38 -16.60 13.90
C ASN A 344 25.63 -16.01 15.29
N LEU A 345 24.59 -15.93 16.09
CA LEU A 345 24.63 -15.43 17.47
C LEU A 345 24.05 -16.47 18.41
N SER A 346 24.72 -16.72 19.53
CA SER A 346 24.22 -17.64 20.56
C SER A 346 23.32 -16.91 21.55
N VAL A 347 22.05 -17.30 21.63
CA VAL A 347 21.09 -16.75 22.59
C VAL A 347 21.11 -17.58 23.86
N LYS A 348 21.45 -16.97 25.00
CA LYS A 348 21.47 -17.64 26.31
C LYS A 348 20.25 -17.21 27.11
N GLU A 349 19.44 -18.16 27.54
CA GLU A 349 18.23 -17.92 28.34
C GLU A 349 17.26 -16.91 27.73
N GLY A 350 17.13 -16.92 26.40
CA GLY A 350 16.28 -15.98 25.67
C GLY A 350 16.81 -14.54 25.60
N ASN A 351 18.07 -14.31 25.98
CA ASN A 351 18.66 -12.99 26.03
C ASN A 351 19.92 -12.88 25.16
N ILE A 352 19.98 -11.81 24.36
CA ILE A 352 21.20 -11.34 23.71
C ILE A 352 21.11 -9.83 23.46
N ASN A 353 22.25 -9.15 23.58
CA ASN A 353 22.43 -7.79 23.14
C ASN A 353 23.80 -7.69 22.49
N GLN A 354 23.85 -7.85 21.17
CA GLN A 354 25.10 -8.01 20.43
C GLN A 354 25.19 -7.01 19.28
N GLN A 355 26.29 -6.29 19.23
CA GLN A 355 26.62 -5.43 18.12
C GLN A 355 27.21 -6.26 16.97
N ILE A 356 26.71 -6.00 15.76
CA ILE A 356 27.17 -6.54 14.49
C ILE A 356 27.79 -5.41 13.69
N GLN A 357 29.03 -5.64 13.26
CA GLN A 357 29.76 -4.76 12.37
C GLN A 357 29.31 -5.02 10.92
N LEU A 358 28.86 -3.96 10.24
CA LEU A 358 28.36 -4.00 8.86
C LEU A 358 29.48 -3.92 7.80
N ARG A 359 30.75 -4.05 8.19
CA ARG A 359 31.95 -4.21 7.34
C ARG A 359 31.78 -3.79 5.86
N ASN A 360 31.93 -2.49 5.58
CA ASN A 360 31.95 -1.91 4.22
C ASN A 360 30.66 -2.08 3.39
N LEU A 361 29.50 -2.27 4.02
CA LEU A 361 28.24 -2.04 3.31
C LEU A 361 28.24 -0.61 2.77
N VAL A 362 28.01 -0.46 1.46
CA VAL A 362 27.89 0.85 0.82
C VAL A 362 26.64 1.56 1.32
N THR A 363 26.59 2.88 1.16
CA THR A 363 25.38 3.66 1.45
C THR A 363 24.19 3.08 0.69
N GLY A 364 23.12 2.75 1.41
CA GLY A 364 21.99 2.05 0.80
C GLY A 364 21.01 1.48 1.81
N THR A 365 19.91 0.97 1.26
CA THR A 365 18.88 0.25 2.01
C THR A 365 19.23 -1.23 2.10
N TYR A 366 19.07 -1.80 3.28
CA TYR A 366 19.27 -3.23 3.54
C TYR A 366 18.12 -3.80 4.37
N VAL A 367 17.94 -5.11 4.29
CA VAL A 367 17.00 -5.86 5.14
C VAL A 367 17.81 -6.78 6.04
N VAL A 368 17.65 -6.62 7.35
CA VAL A 368 18.24 -7.50 8.36
C VAL A 368 17.18 -8.50 8.79
N SER A 369 17.45 -9.79 8.60
CA SER A 369 16.58 -10.90 8.98
C SER A 369 17.23 -11.73 10.07
N ILE A 370 16.51 -11.97 11.16
CA ILE A 370 16.87 -12.87 12.24
C ILE A 370 16.07 -14.15 12.07
N THR A 371 16.74 -15.30 12.08
CA THR A 371 16.16 -16.63 11.90
C THR A 371 16.62 -17.58 13.00
N GLU A 372 15.78 -18.53 13.38
CA GLU A 372 16.18 -19.68 14.22
C GLU A 372 17.04 -20.67 13.41
N GLU A 373 17.71 -21.60 14.10
CA GLU A 373 18.37 -22.76 13.46
C GLU A 373 17.42 -23.58 12.57
N SER A 374 16.12 -23.61 12.89
CA SER A 374 15.07 -24.27 12.09
C SER A 374 14.83 -23.60 10.73
N GLY A 375 15.39 -22.40 10.50
CA GLY A 375 15.13 -21.56 9.34
C GLY A 375 13.89 -20.67 9.47
N LYS A 376 13.14 -20.77 10.57
CA LYS A 376 12.01 -19.89 10.86
C LYS A 376 12.49 -18.45 11.09
N THR A 377 11.89 -17.49 10.41
CA THR A 377 12.18 -16.07 10.63
C THR A 377 11.53 -15.57 11.92
N LEU A 378 12.33 -14.91 12.76
CA LEU A 378 11.92 -14.29 14.03
C LEU A 378 11.68 -12.79 13.92
N LEU A 379 12.49 -12.10 13.11
CA LEU A 379 12.39 -10.67 12.85
C LEU A 379 12.92 -10.38 11.45
N SER A 380 12.28 -9.44 10.74
CA SER A 380 12.85 -8.82 9.56
C SER A 380 12.69 -7.31 9.68
N LYS A 381 13.80 -6.57 9.60
CA LYS A 381 13.80 -5.12 9.79
C LYS A 381 14.67 -4.42 8.76
N LYS A 382 14.11 -3.38 8.15
CA LYS A 382 14.82 -2.51 7.20
C LYS A 382 15.79 -1.60 7.94
N ILE A 383 17.00 -1.47 7.42
CA ILE A 383 17.99 -0.48 7.85
C ILE A 383 18.44 0.36 6.66
N LEU A 384 18.84 1.61 6.93
CA LEU A 384 19.43 2.53 5.98
C LEU A 384 20.87 2.81 6.43
N VAL A 385 21.85 2.34 5.66
CA VAL A 385 23.26 2.68 5.87
C VAL A 385 23.53 3.99 5.15
N THR A 386 24.02 4.98 5.88
CA THR A 386 24.16 6.37 5.41
C THR A 386 25.61 6.79 5.17
N LYS A 387 26.61 5.99 5.60
CA LYS A 387 28.04 6.27 5.46
C LYS A 387 28.88 5.03 5.21
#